data_AF-A0A6B3IBZ9-F1
#
_entry.id   AF-A0A6B3IBZ9-F1
#
_cell.length_a   1.000
_cell.length_b   1.000
_cell.length_c   1.000
_cell.angle_alpha   90.00
_cell.angle_beta   90.00
_cell.angle_gamma   90.00
#
_symmetry.space_group_name_H-M   'P 1'
#
loop_
_entity.id
_entity.type
_entity.pdbx_description
1 polymer ?
#
loop_
_entity_poly.entity_id
_entity_poly.type
_entity_poly.pdbx_seq_one_letter_code
_entity_poly.pdbx_strand_id
1 'polypeptide(L)'
;PQIDWTAGAVRLVTANTPWPETGRPRRAAVSSFGVSGTNGHVVLEQVEEERADGEWADAPGHPADPAEHGEQPAQGSADAPVGQDTARHTPAPYGTPPPVLPWVLSGRTAEALRAQAARLRDHLDAHPGPGPAEVGHALATTRAAHEHRAVLIGAHPDEFRDGLDALAAGRTVPGLVSGTAGTGGQVALVFPGQGSQ
;
A
#
# COMPACT_ATOMS: atom_id res chain seq x y z
N PRO A 1 51.51 1.43 17.45
CA PRO A 1 50.33 1.28 16.57
C PRO A 1 50.71 1.44 15.09
N GLN A 2 50.11 0.63 14.21
CA GLN A 2 50.45 0.54 12.78
C GLN A 2 49.70 1.54 11.88
N ILE A 3 48.73 2.27 12.45
CA ILE A 3 47.91 3.26 11.73
C ILE A 3 48.10 4.62 12.40
N ASP A 4 48.39 5.64 11.59
CA ASP A 4 48.43 7.04 12.02
C ASP A 4 47.03 7.66 11.92
N TRP A 5 46.41 7.88 13.08
CA TRP A 5 45.08 8.47 13.19
C TRP A 5 45.11 10.01 13.23
N THR A 6 46.29 10.64 13.35
CA THR A 6 46.43 12.09 13.54
C THR A 6 46.26 12.91 12.26
N ALA A 7 46.36 12.25 11.09
CA ALA A 7 46.14 12.88 9.78
C ALA A 7 44.68 13.34 9.54
N GLY A 8 43.72 12.91 10.36
CA GLY A 8 42.35 13.46 10.41
C GLY A 8 41.40 13.09 9.25
N ALA A 9 41.88 12.39 8.21
CA ALA A 9 41.05 12.03 7.05
C ALA A 9 40.03 10.92 7.33
N VAL A 10 40.22 10.11 8.38
CA VAL A 10 39.35 8.98 8.73
C VAL A 10 39.14 8.97 10.24
N ARG A 11 37.91 8.65 10.67
CA ARG A 11 37.54 8.50 12.08
C ARG A 11 36.80 7.19 12.31
N LEU A 12 37.17 6.47 13.37
CA LEU A 12 36.41 5.30 13.82
C LEU A 12 35.12 5.73 14.52
N VAL A 13 33.99 5.14 14.12
CA VAL A 13 32.69 5.35 14.77
C VAL A 13 32.52 4.27 15.85
N THR A 14 32.63 4.67 17.12
CA THR A 14 32.60 3.75 18.28
C THR A 14 31.25 3.73 19.02
N ALA A 15 30.33 4.61 18.65
CA ALA A 15 28.97 4.68 19.17
C ALA A 15 28.02 5.17 18.06
N ASN A 16 26.71 4.92 18.22
CA ASN A 16 25.72 5.44 17.29
C ASN A 16 25.88 6.96 17.16
N THR A 17 26.19 7.42 15.96
CA THR A 17 26.48 8.82 15.65
C THR A 17 25.51 9.26 14.55
N PRO A 18 24.80 10.39 14.74
CA PRO A 18 23.95 10.94 13.69
C PRO A 18 24.73 11.13 12.39
N TRP A 19 24.12 10.75 11.26
CA TRP A 19 24.74 10.96 9.95
C TRP A 19 24.70 12.46 9.64
N PRO A 20 25.85 13.13 9.42
CA PRO A 20 25.88 14.56 9.18
C PRO A 20 25.07 14.97 7.94
N GLU A 21 24.33 16.06 8.06
CA GLU A 21 23.64 16.70 6.94
C GLU A 21 24.59 17.67 6.24
N THR A 22 24.78 17.50 4.94
CA THR A 22 25.77 18.25 4.15
C THR A 22 25.13 19.04 2.99
N GLY A 23 23.80 19.05 2.91
CA GLY A 23 23.06 19.62 1.78
C GLY A 23 23.16 18.78 0.49
N ARG A 24 23.71 17.56 0.56
CA ARG A 24 23.80 16.59 -0.54
C ARG A 24 23.24 15.23 -0.08
N PRO A 25 22.81 14.35 -1.01
CA PRO A 25 22.46 12.99 -0.66
C PRO A 25 23.57 12.30 0.13
N ARG A 26 23.20 11.60 1.20
CA ARG A 26 24.15 10.87 2.03
C ARG A 26 24.78 9.75 1.20
N ARG A 27 26.11 9.62 1.25
CA ARG A 27 26.86 8.58 0.54
C ARG A 27 27.72 7.76 1.48
N ALA A 28 27.71 6.45 1.32
CA ALA A 28 28.60 5.52 2.02
C ALA A 28 29.24 4.55 1.04
N ALA A 29 30.35 3.95 1.43
CA ALA A 29 31.01 2.92 0.62
C ALA A 29 31.19 1.63 1.42
N VAL A 30 31.01 0.49 0.74
CA VAL A 30 31.26 -0.84 1.27
C VAL A 30 32.41 -1.45 0.47
N SER A 31 33.49 -1.79 1.16
CA SER A 31 34.65 -2.48 0.58
C SER A 31 34.73 -3.91 1.11
N SER A 32 35.01 -4.87 0.21
CA SER A 32 35.28 -6.27 0.54
C SER A 32 36.58 -6.71 -0.13
N PHE A 33 37.47 -7.34 0.66
CA PHE A 33 38.79 -7.78 0.22
C PHE A 33 38.90 -9.30 0.46
N GLY A 34 38.75 -10.10 -0.60
CA GLY A 34 38.76 -11.55 -0.51
C GLY A 34 40.17 -12.11 -0.36
N VAL A 35 40.31 -13.21 0.38
CA VAL A 35 41.60 -13.89 0.58
C VAL A 35 42.22 -14.40 -0.74
N SER A 36 41.39 -14.65 -1.76
CA SER A 36 41.83 -15.00 -3.12
C SER A 36 42.43 -13.84 -3.90
N GLY A 37 42.32 -12.61 -3.39
CA GLY A 37 42.74 -11.37 -4.07
C GLY A 37 41.64 -10.68 -4.88
N THR A 38 40.41 -11.22 -4.91
CA THR A 38 39.27 -10.53 -5.54
C THR A 38 38.71 -9.47 -4.59
N ASN A 39 38.65 -8.23 -5.07
CA ASN A 39 38.16 -7.09 -4.31
C ASN A 39 36.89 -6.51 -4.94
N GLY A 40 35.98 -6.04 -4.09
CA GLY A 40 34.77 -5.33 -4.51
C GLY A 40 34.62 -4.03 -3.72
N HIS A 41 34.18 -2.98 -4.41
CA HIS A 41 33.89 -1.68 -3.80
C HIS A 41 32.58 -1.14 -4.36
N VAL A 42 31.64 -0.83 -3.48
CA VAL A 42 30.31 -0.32 -3.86
C VAL A 42 30.08 1.00 -3.14
N VAL A 43 29.62 2.01 -3.88
CA VAL A 43 29.16 3.28 -3.31
C VAL A 43 27.63 3.27 -3.30
N LEU A 44 27.06 3.52 -2.13
CA LEU A 44 25.63 3.65 -1.87
C LEU A 44 25.30 5.12 -1.71
N GLU A 45 24.21 5.56 -2.32
CA GLU A 45 23.66 6.90 -2.19
C GLU A 45 22.23 6.83 -1.64
N GLN A 46 21.90 7.74 -0.73
CA GLN A 46 20.53 7.93 -0.25
C GLN A 46 19.62 8.31 -1.42
N VAL A 47 18.49 7.62 -1.54
CA VAL A 47 17.45 8.02 -2.50
C VAL A 47 16.97 9.42 -2.19
N GLU A 48 16.84 10.27 -3.20
CA GLU A 48 16.10 11.52 -3.05
C GLU A 48 14.65 11.13 -2.73
N GLU A 49 14.20 11.41 -1.51
CA GLU A 49 12.78 11.31 -1.20
C GLU A 49 12.09 12.31 -2.12
N GLU A 50 11.29 11.81 -3.06
CA GLU A 50 10.41 12.65 -3.85
C GLU A 50 9.49 13.34 -2.84
N ARG A 51 9.80 14.61 -2.63
CA ARG A 51 9.01 15.54 -1.85
C ARG A 51 7.61 15.50 -2.44
N ALA A 52 6.67 14.90 -1.71
CA ALA A 52 5.24 14.94 -2.04
C ALA A 52 4.71 16.36 -1.80
N ASP A 53 5.30 17.33 -2.48
CA ASP A 53 5.02 18.74 -2.34
C ASP A 53 3.89 19.06 -3.33
N GLY A 54 2.65 18.92 -2.85
CA GLY A 54 1.57 19.87 -3.14
C GLY A 54 1.05 20.03 -4.58
N GLU A 55 1.47 19.27 -5.58
CA GLU A 55 1.02 19.52 -6.98
C GLU A 55 -0.45 19.13 -7.25
N TRP A 56 -1.14 18.56 -6.26
CA TRP A 56 -2.58 18.24 -6.34
C TRP A 56 -3.49 19.28 -5.67
N ALA A 57 -2.94 20.34 -5.07
CA ALA A 57 -3.75 21.37 -4.40
C ALA A 57 -4.24 22.49 -5.34
N ASP A 58 -3.68 22.61 -6.55
CA ASP A 58 -3.97 23.73 -7.48
C ASP A 58 -4.43 23.25 -8.87
N ALA A 59 -5.02 22.06 -8.98
CA ALA A 59 -5.67 21.64 -10.21
C ALA A 59 -6.95 22.48 -10.43
N PRO A 60 -7.05 23.26 -11.53
CA PRO A 60 -8.24 24.05 -11.83
C PRO A 60 -9.38 23.11 -12.23
N GLY A 61 -10.18 22.70 -11.25
CA GLY A 61 -11.27 21.76 -11.47
C GLY A 61 -11.98 21.25 -10.23
N HIS A 62 -11.90 21.92 -9.09
CA HIS A 62 -12.83 21.66 -7.99
C HIS A 62 -14.19 22.25 -8.40
N PRO A 63 -15.22 21.43 -8.72
CA PRO A 63 -16.52 21.99 -9.00
C PRO A 63 -17.07 22.56 -7.69
N ALA A 64 -17.28 23.88 -7.69
CA ALA A 64 -18.12 24.55 -6.71
C ALA A 64 -19.52 23.93 -6.71
N ASP A 65 -20.19 24.00 -5.55
CA ASP A 65 -21.56 23.56 -5.27
C ASP A 65 -22.49 23.62 -6.50
N PRO A 66 -23.27 22.57 -6.79
CA PRO A 66 -24.26 22.64 -7.86
C PRO A 66 -25.43 23.51 -7.39
N ALA A 67 -25.37 24.80 -7.74
CA ALA A 67 -26.55 25.64 -7.84
C ALA A 67 -27.46 25.13 -8.96
N GLU A 68 -28.75 25.08 -8.64
CA GLU A 68 -29.90 24.74 -9.46
C GLU A 68 -29.89 25.38 -10.85
N HIS A 69 -30.31 24.65 -11.89
CA HIS A 69 -31.10 25.07 -13.08
C HIS A 69 -31.30 23.79 -13.92
N GLY A 70 -32.50 23.33 -14.26
CA GLY A 70 -33.49 23.99 -15.10
C GLY A 70 -33.72 23.11 -16.34
N GLU A 71 -34.86 22.42 -16.38
CA GLU A 71 -35.30 21.52 -17.45
C GLU A 71 -35.38 22.23 -18.82
N GLN A 72 -34.88 21.63 -19.91
CA GLN A 72 -35.67 21.31 -21.13
C GLN A 72 -34.86 20.67 -22.30
N PRO A 73 -35.53 19.94 -23.23
CA PRO A 73 -34.92 18.94 -24.13
C PRO A 73 -34.91 19.31 -25.63
N ALA A 74 -34.10 18.61 -26.45
CA ALA A 74 -34.33 18.21 -27.87
C ALA A 74 -33.08 17.47 -28.42
N GLN A 75 -33.15 16.18 -28.76
CA GLN A 75 -33.36 15.58 -30.10
C GLN A 75 -32.30 15.87 -31.20
N GLY A 76 -31.71 14.81 -31.76
CA GLY A 76 -30.98 14.85 -33.04
C GLY A 76 -30.01 13.68 -33.25
N SER A 77 -30.40 12.71 -34.09
CA SER A 77 -29.65 11.51 -34.49
C SER A 77 -28.52 11.80 -35.49
N ALA A 78 -27.39 11.08 -35.43
CA ALA A 78 -26.90 10.16 -36.48
C ALA A 78 -25.37 9.92 -36.44
N ASP A 79 -25.01 8.65 -36.29
CA ASP A 79 -23.96 7.89 -36.99
C ASP A 79 -22.56 8.51 -37.22
N ALA A 80 -21.57 8.01 -36.46
CA ALA A 80 -20.14 8.10 -36.79
C ALA A 80 -19.40 6.85 -36.24
N PRO A 81 -18.43 6.29 -36.98
CA PRO A 81 -17.86 4.99 -36.66
C PRO A 81 -16.95 5.05 -35.43
N VAL A 82 -17.09 4.05 -34.55
CA VAL A 82 -16.26 3.88 -33.34
C VAL A 82 -14.85 3.47 -33.76
N GLY A 83 -13.96 4.47 -33.90
CA GLY A 83 -12.52 4.26 -33.89
C GLY A 83 -12.09 3.87 -32.48
N GLN A 84 -11.51 2.69 -32.33
CA GLN A 84 -10.91 2.23 -31.07
C GLN A 84 -9.67 3.08 -30.78
N ASP A 85 -9.85 4.19 -30.07
CA ASP A 85 -8.76 4.91 -29.44
C ASP A 85 -8.30 4.10 -28.23
N THR A 86 -7.19 3.38 -28.38
CA THR A 86 -6.44 2.80 -27.27
C THR A 86 -5.68 3.90 -26.52
N ALA A 87 -6.43 4.94 -26.13
CA ALA A 87 -5.96 5.93 -25.19
C ALA A 87 -5.60 5.18 -23.90
N ARG A 88 -4.31 5.25 -23.56
CA ARG A 88 -3.79 4.82 -22.25
C ARG A 88 -4.76 5.36 -21.19
N HIS A 89 -5.47 4.44 -20.52
CA HIS A 89 -6.31 4.79 -19.38
C HIS A 89 -5.38 5.39 -18.33
N THR A 90 -5.34 6.72 -18.31
CA THR A 90 -4.71 7.46 -17.22
C THR A 90 -5.61 7.19 -16.02
N PRO A 91 -5.14 6.50 -14.96
CA PRO A 91 -5.97 6.29 -13.80
C PRO A 91 -6.40 7.68 -13.30
N ALA A 92 -7.70 7.88 -13.15
CA ALA A 92 -8.21 9.07 -12.48
C ALA A 92 -7.51 9.19 -11.11
N PRO A 93 -7.22 10.41 -10.63
CA PRO A 93 -6.70 10.60 -9.28
C PRO A 93 -7.58 9.81 -8.32
N TYR A 94 -6.95 9.02 -7.44
CA TYR A 94 -7.64 8.11 -6.52
C TYR A 94 -8.81 8.87 -5.87
N GLY A 95 -10.03 8.51 -6.23
CA GLY A 95 -11.22 9.10 -5.61
C GLY A 95 -11.16 8.91 -4.11
N THR A 96 -11.93 9.71 -3.36
CA THR A 96 -12.06 9.56 -1.90
C THR A 96 -12.20 8.07 -1.55
N PRO A 97 -11.33 7.51 -0.70
CA PRO A 97 -11.38 6.09 -0.38
C PRO A 97 -12.79 5.75 0.12
N PRO A 98 -13.31 4.56 -0.26
CA PRO A 98 -14.65 4.17 0.17
C PRO A 98 -14.73 4.21 1.70
N PRO A 99 -15.91 4.53 2.26
CA PRO A 99 -16.07 4.64 3.72
C PRO A 99 -15.83 3.32 4.45
N VAL A 100 -15.76 2.20 3.72
CA VAL A 100 -15.45 0.86 4.22
C VAL A 100 -14.35 0.27 3.35
N LEU A 101 -13.29 -0.23 3.98
CA LEU A 101 -12.10 -0.76 3.32
C LEU A 101 -11.95 -2.27 3.58
N PRO A 102 -11.54 -3.03 2.55
CA PRO A 102 -11.16 -4.43 2.72
C PRO A 102 -9.66 -4.57 3.02
N TRP A 103 -9.31 -5.25 4.11
CA TRP A 103 -7.95 -5.74 4.35
C TRP A 103 -7.89 -7.23 4.05
N VAL A 104 -7.12 -7.59 3.02
CA VAL A 104 -6.95 -8.99 2.59
C VAL A 104 -5.70 -9.59 3.20
N LEU A 105 -5.85 -10.74 3.88
CA LEU A 105 -4.75 -11.52 4.42
C LEU A 105 -4.78 -12.93 3.84
N SER A 106 -3.61 -13.53 3.65
CA SER A 106 -3.53 -14.92 3.23
C SER A 106 -2.34 -15.66 3.84
N GLY A 107 -2.44 -16.98 3.90
CA GLY A 107 -1.38 -17.89 4.33
C GLY A 107 -1.52 -19.25 3.63
N ARG A 108 -0.41 -19.99 3.51
CA ARG A 108 -0.41 -21.35 2.95
C ARG A 108 -1.08 -22.38 3.84
N THR A 109 -1.25 -22.05 5.12
CA THR A 109 -1.97 -22.85 6.12
C THR A 109 -2.83 -21.91 6.97
N ALA A 110 -3.83 -22.46 7.65
CA ALA A 110 -4.64 -21.69 8.60
C ALA A 110 -3.78 -21.06 9.71
N GLU A 111 -2.78 -21.79 10.22
CA GLU A 111 -1.85 -21.28 11.24
C GLU A 111 -0.99 -20.12 10.71
N ALA A 112 -0.48 -20.24 9.48
CA ALA A 112 0.29 -19.17 8.85
C ALA A 112 -0.55 -17.90 8.63
N LEU A 113 -1.85 -18.05 8.32
CA LEU A 113 -2.79 -16.92 8.24
C LEU A 113 -2.96 -16.23 9.61
N ARG A 114 -3.12 -16.99 10.70
CA ARG A 114 -3.21 -16.43 12.06
C ARG A 114 -1.93 -15.73 12.47
N ALA A 115 -0.78 -16.34 12.19
CA ALA A 115 0.53 -15.73 12.44
C ALA A 115 0.74 -14.45 11.62
N GLN A 116 0.23 -14.39 10.38
CA GLN A 116 0.26 -13.19 9.57
C GLN A 116 -0.57 -12.05 10.19
N ALA A 117 -1.75 -12.35 10.72
CA ALA A 117 -2.59 -11.38 11.41
C ALA A 117 -1.88 -10.80 12.65
N ALA A 118 -1.30 -11.65 13.49
CA ALA A 118 -0.54 -11.22 14.66
C ALA A 118 0.65 -10.33 14.29
N ARG A 119 1.44 -10.73 13.29
CA ARG A 119 2.58 -9.93 12.80
C ARG A 119 2.15 -8.57 12.26
N LEU A 120 1.02 -8.50 11.56
CA LEU A 120 0.52 -7.23 11.04
C LEU A 120 0.09 -6.31 12.19
N ARG A 121 -0.64 -6.82 13.19
CA ARG A 121 -1.00 -6.04 14.38
C ARG A 121 0.25 -5.49 15.08
N ASP A 122 1.21 -6.36 15.40
CA ASP A 122 2.43 -5.95 16.08
C ASP A 122 3.23 -4.91 15.26
N HIS A 123 3.20 -5.02 13.93
CA HIS A 123 3.80 -4.04 13.04
C HIS A 123 3.11 -2.68 13.11
N LEU A 124 1.78 -2.65 13.09
CA LEU A 124 0.98 -1.42 13.15
C LEU A 124 1.12 -0.72 14.51
N ASP A 125 1.30 -1.47 15.59
CA ASP A 125 1.55 -0.92 16.93
C ASP A 125 2.95 -0.30 17.03
N ALA A 126 3.95 -0.93 16.41
CA ALA A 126 5.33 -0.42 16.38
C ALA A 126 5.52 0.75 15.38
N HIS A 127 4.66 0.88 14.36
CA HIS A 127 4.81 1.86 13.29
C HIS A 127 3.49 2.63 13.06
N PRO A 128 3.11 3.52 13.99
CA PRO A 128 1.95 4.39 13.79
C PRO A 128 2.28 5.40 12.69
N GLY A 129 1.71 5.22 11.50
CA GLY A 129 2.03 6.04 10.34
C GLY A 129 1.06 5.83 9.19
N PRO A 130 0.97 4.60 8.63
CA PRO A 130 0.11 4.37 7.48
C PRO A 130 -1.37 4.37 7.87
N GLY A 131 -2.18 5.03 7.05
CA GLY A 131 -3.64 5.05 7.21
C GLY A 131 -4.26 3.71 6.77
N PRO A 132 -5.52 3.41 7.17
CA PRO A 132 -6.13 2.13 6.82
C PRO A 132 -6.24 1.85 5.31
N ALA A 133 -6.40 2.88 4.49
CA ALA A 133 -6.44 2.74 3.03
C ALA A 133 -5.09 2.30 2.45
N GLU A 134 -3.98 2.85 2.95
CA GLU A 134 -2.63 2.52 2.51
C GLU A 134 -2.27 1.09 2.90
N VAL A 135 -2.62 0.68 4.13
CA VAL A 135 -2.44 -0.70 4.58
C VAL A 135 -3.25 -1.66 3.72
N GLY A 136 -4.53 -1.36 3.49
CA GLY A 136 -5.41 -2.17 2.65
C GLY A 136 -4.89 -2.30 1.22
N HIS A 137 -4.42 -1.20 0.63
CA HIS A 137 -3.81 -1.18 -0.68
C HIS A 137 -2.56 -2.06 -0.72
N ALA A 138 -1.63 -1.88 0.22
CA ALA A 138 -0.40 -2.66 0.30
C ALA A 138 -0.69 -4.17 0.44
N LEU A 139 -1.66 -4.53 1.29
CA LEU A 139 -2.09 -5.91 1.46
C LEU A 139 -2.64 -6.52 0.16
N ALA A 140 -3.37 -5.74 -0.62
CA ALA A 140 -3.98 -6.19 -1.88
C ALA A 140 -2.99 -6.29 -3.05
N THR A 141 -2.02 -5.37 -3.15
CA THR A 141 -1.22 -5.21 -4.37
C THR A 141 0.21 -5.71 -4.25
N THR A 142 0.74 -5.85 -3.03
CA THR A 142 2.16 -6.16 -2.81
C THR A 142 2.40 -7.52 -2.16
N ARG A 143 1.34 -8.27 -1.83
CA ARG A 143 1.42 -9.57 -1.16
C ARG A 143 1.00 -10.69 -2.09
N ALA A 144 1.72 -11.80 -2.03
CA ALA A 144 1.30 -13.02 -2.69
C ALA A 144 -0.04 -13.51 -2.10
N ALA A 145 -0.93 -13.99 -2.96
CA ALA A 145 -2.20 -14.59 -2.53
C ALA A 145 -2.04 -16.10 -2.35
N HIS A 146 -2.36 -16.59 -1.15
CA HIS A 146 -2.34 -18.01 -0.78
C HIS A 146 -3.75 -18.60 -0.60
N GLU A 147 -3.84 -19.88 -0.28
CA GLU A 147 -5.08 -20.65 -0.25
C GLU A 147 -5.94 -20.30 0.96
N HIS A 148 -5.37 -20.21 2.17
CA HIS A 148 -6.12 -19.77 3.34
C HIS A 148 -6.19 -18.24 3.34
N ARG A 149 -7.40 -17.69 3.27
CA ARG A 149 -7.63 -16.26 3.13
C ARG A 149 -8.56 -15.74 4.22
N ALA A 150 -8.34 -14.50 4.61
CA ALA A 150 -9.28 -13.71 5.39
C ALA A 150 -9.43 -12.32 4.79
N VAL A 151 -10.62 -11.75 4.95
CA VAL A 151 -10.92 -10.36 4.62
C VAL A 151 -11.51 -9.72 5.87
N LEU A 152 -10.89 -8.64 6.32
CA LEU A 152 -11.44 -7.74 7.32
C LEU A 152 -12.10 -6.56 6.60
N ILE A 153 -13.35 -6.29 6.94
CA ILE A 153 -14.15 -5.21 6.37
C ILE A 153 -14.44 -4.23 7.50
N GLY A 154 -13.94 -2.99 7.38
CA GLY A 154 -14.10 -1.98 8.42
C GLY A 154 -14.01 -0.55 7.86
N ALA A 155 -14.55 0.40 8.60
CA ALA A 155 -14.46 1.83 8.34
C ALA A 155 -13.39 2.50 9.22
N HIS A 156 -13.14 1.95 10.40
CA HIS A 156 -12.32 2.59 11.42
C HIS A 156 -11.08 1.76 11.80
N PRO A 157 -9.94 2.40 12.15
CA PRO A 157 -8.70 1.71 12.51
C PRO A 157 -8.87 0.63 13.59
N ASP A 158 -9.72 0.88 14.58
CA ASP A 158 -9.90 -0.03 15.72
C ASP A 158 -10.62 -1.32 15.31
N GLU A 159 -11.54 -1.25 14.36
CA GLU A 159 -12.22 -2.44 13.81
C GLU A 159 -11.23 -3.39 13.12
N PHE A 160 -10.21 -2.83 12.45
CA PHE A 160 -9.14 -3.64 11.86
C PHE A 160 -8.24 -4.27 12.92
N ARG A 161 -7.91 -3.55 13.99
CA ARG A 161 -7.12 -4.11 15.11
C ARG A 161 -7.86 -5.25 15.80
N ASP A 162 -9.13 -5.03 16.15
CA ASP A 162 -10.00 -6.03 16.74
C ASP A 162 -10.16 -7.25 15.82
N GLY A 163 -10.30 -7.02 14.52
CA GLY A 163 -10.35 -8.05 13.49
C GLY A 163 -9.06 -8.87 13.38
N LEU A 164 -7.89 -8.23 13.45
CA LEU A 164 -6.59 -8.91 13.45
C LEU A 164 -6.40 -9.74 14.71
N ASP A 165 -6.80 -9.21 15.88
CA ASP A 165 -6.76 -9.93 17.16
C ASP A 165 -7.69 -11.15 17.14
N ALA A 166 -8.91 -10.98 16.64
CA ALA A 166 -9.86 -12.07 16.48
C ALA A 166 -9.30 -13.16 15.54
N LEU A 167 -8.78 -12.77 14.37
CA LEU A 167 -8.20 -13.69 13.40
C LEU A 167 -7.00 -14.44 13.98
N ALA A 168 -6.07 -13.75 14.64
CA ALA A 168 -4.91 -14.34 15.30
C ALA A 168 -5.31 -15.38 16.36
N ALA A 169 -6.36 -15.09 17.14
CA ALA A 169 -6.92 -16.00 18.14
C ALA A 169 -7.81 -17.11 17.56
N GLY A 170 -8.06 -17.12 16.24
CA GLY A 170 -8.99 -18.07 15.62
C GLY A 170 -10.46 -17.86 16.00
N ARG A 171 -10.82 -16.64 16.42
CA ARG A 171 -12.19 -16.22 16.73
C ARG A 171 -12.86 -15.59 15.51
N THR A 172 -14.18 -15.58 15.50
CA THR A 172 -15.00 -14.90 14.50
C THR A 172 -15.59 -13.62 15.07
N VAL A 173 -15.62 -12.54 14.29
CA VAL A 173 -16.24 -11.26 14.64
C VAL A 173 -16.96 -10.68 13.41
N PRO A 174 -17.94 -9.78 13.57
CA PRO A 174 -18.52 -9.04 12.45
C PRO A 174 -17.43 -8.38 11.60
N GLY A 175 -17.59 -8.40 10.27
CA GLY A 175 -16.59 -7.86 9.35
C GLY A 175 -15.39 -8.76 9.07
N LEU A 176 -15.18 -9.86 9.80
CA LEU A 176 -14.16 -10.87 9.50
C LEU A 176 -14.75 -12.06 8.74
N VAL A 177 -14.35 -12.22 7.49
CA VAL A 177 -14.67 -13.39 6.67
C VAL A 177 -13.39 -14.18 6.44
N SER A 178 -13.41 -15.49 6.66
CA SER A 178 -12.24 -16.35 6.37
C SER A 178 -12.66 -17.66 5.71
N GLY A 179 -11.73 -18.26 4.98
CA GLY A 179 -11.96 -19.53 4.29
C GLY A 179 -10.72 -20.00 3.54
N THR A 180 -10.87 -21.12 2.84
CA THR A 180 -9.85 -21.63 1.92
C THR A 180 -10.33 -21.41 0.50
N ALA A 181 -9.54 -20.74 -0.32
CA ALA A 181 -9.81 -20.55 -1.73
C ALA A 181 -9.81 -21.92 -2.44
N GLY A 182 -10.95 -22.29 -3.01
CA GLY A 182 -11.05 -23.43 -3.91
C GLY A 182 -10.67 -23.08 -5.35
N THR A 183 -10.64 -24.07 -6.23
CA THR A 183 -10.66 -23.84 -7.68
C THR A 183 -11.92 -23.07 -8.04
N GLY A 184 -11.79 -21.95 -8.76
CA GLY A 184 -12.88 -21.03 -9.05
C GLY A 184 -14.16 -21.72 -9.54
N GLY A 185 -15.27 -21.47 -8.84
CA GLY A 185 -16.60 -21.95 -9.23
C GLY A 185 -17.24 -21.07 -10.29
N GLN A 186 -18.30 -21.58 -10.92
CA GLN A 186 -19.14 -20.77 -11.81
C GLN A 186 -19.86 -19.69 -10.99
N VAL A 187 -19.80 -18.44 -11.47
CA VAL A 187 -20.48 -17.30 -10.85
C VAL A 187 -21.83 -17.12 -11.54
N ALA A 188 -22.90 -17.07 -10.76
CA ALA A 188 -24.24 -16.69 -11.22
C ALA A 188 -24.62 -15.33 -10.64
N LEU A 189 -25.11 -14.42 -11.47
CA LEU A 189 -25.67 -13.14 -11.04
C LEU A 189 -27.18 -13.30 -10.88
N VAL A 190 -27.71 -12.97 -9.71
CA VAL A 190 -29.14 -13.09 -9.39
C VAL A 190 -29.75 -11.69 -9.34
N PHE A 191 -30.78 -11.45 -10.16
CA PHE A 191 -31.51 -10.19 -10.21
C PHE A 191 -32.90 -10.39 -9.58
N PRO A 192 -33.15 -9.86 -8.38
CA PRO A 192 -34.45 -10.01 -7.73
C PRO A 192 -35.54 -9.24 -8.50
N GLY A 193 -36.77 -9.78 -8.45
CA GLY A 193 -37.93 -9.13 -9.03
C GLY A 193 -38.45 -7.93 -8.23
N GLN A 194 -39.59 -7.39 -8.66
CA GLN A 194 -40.32 -6.33 -7.96
C GLN A 194 -40.67 -6.71 -6.52
N GLY A 195 -40.42 -5.82 -5.56
CA GLY A 195 -40.76 -5.99 -4.13
C GLY A 195 -39.56 -6.22 -3.20
N SER A 196 -38.33 -5.94 -3.65
CA SER A 196 -37.09 -6.06 -2.87
C SER A 196 -36.53 -4.72 -2.37
N GLN A 197 -37.22 -3.62 -2.70
CA GLN A 197 -36.95 -2.26 -2.24
C GLN A 197 -37.63 -1.96 -0.89
#